data_AF-A0A2E0TZZ6-F1
#
_entry.id   AF-A0A2E0TZZ6-F1
#
_cell.length_a   1.000
_cell.length_b   1.000
_cell.length_c   1.000
_cell.angle_alpha   90.00
_cell.angle_beta   90.00
_cell.angle_gamma   90.00
#
_symmetry.space_group_name_H-M   'P 1'
#
loop_
_entity.id
_entity.type
_entity.pdbx_description
1 polymer ?
#
loop_
_entity_poly.entity_id
_entity_poly.type
_entity_poly.pdbx_seq_one_letter_code
_entity_poly.pdbx_strand_id
1 'polypeptide(L)'
;MILKKIILFTNLIVFIPGSVSSLNLFEFFLIKTGAAMVYDQYFDKSLNYESDLSKKNKILSNFYQNKSQDITFRSFESLPIQQQMLIIEEINYLNN
;
A
#
# COMPACT_ATOMS: atom_id res chain seq x y z
N MET A 1 -43.60 -4.49 1.88
CA MET A 1 -42.28 -4.79 2.49
C MET A 1 -41.66 -3.56 3.19
N ILE A 2 -41.76 -2.37 2.58
CA ILE A 2 -41.23 -1.10 3.12
C ILE A 2 -41.86 -0.71 4.48
N LEU A 3 -43.18 -0.84 4.62
CA LEU A 3 -43.89 -0.50 5.87
C LEU A 3 -43.43 -1.35 7.07
N LYS A 4 -43.14 -2.64 6.85
CA LYS A 4 -42.61 -3.54 7.90
C LYS A 4 -41.18 -3.14 8.31
N LYS A 5 -40.35 -2.68 7.36
CA LYS A 5 -39.00 -2.16 7.65
C LYS A 5 -39.08 -0.86 8.46
N ILE A 6 -40.01 0.03 8.13
CA ILE A 6 -40.22 1.28 8.88
C ILE A 6 -40.67 0.99 10.31
N ILE A 7 -41.64 0.08 10.49
CA ILE A 7 -42.11 -0.33 11.81
C ILE A 7 -40.99 -0.98 12.65
N LEU A 8 -40.11 -1.77 12.02
CA LEU A 8 -38.94 -2.35 12.69
C LEU A 8 -37.97 -1.25 13.16
N PHE A 9 -37.68 -0.27 12.30
CA PHE A 9 -36.80 0.85 12.63
C PHE A 9 -37.37 1.75 13.73
N THR A 10 -38.67 2.04 13.72
CA THR A 10 -39.30 2.87 14.76
C THR A 10 -39.36 2.16 16.10
N ASN A 11 -39.64 0.85 16.14
CA ASN A 11 -39.58 0.09 17.38
C ASN A 11 -38.14 0.03 17.95
N LEU A 12 -37.13 -0.10 17.09
CA LEU A 12 -35.73 -0.13 17.54
C LEU A 12 -35.28 1.18 18.19
N ILE A 13 -35.87 2.32 17.83
CA ILE A 13 -35.57 3.63 18.43
C ILE A 13 -36.28 3.82 19.78
N VAL A 14 -37.52 3.32 19.91
CA VAL A 14 -38.34 3.52 21.12
C VAL A 14 -37.88 2.63 22.30
N PHE A 15 -37.24 1.48 22.02
CA PHE A 15 -36.81 0.52 23.04
C PHE A 15 -35.35 0.69 23.52
N ILE A 16 -34.63 1.76 23.15
CA ILE A 16 -33.31 2.02 23.71
C ILE A 16 -33.51 2.76 25.05
N PRO A 17 -33.34 2.11 26.21
CA PRO A 17 -33.38 2.80 27.48
C PRO A 17 -32.03 3.49 27.65
N GLY A 18 -31.94 4.72 27.19
CA GLY A 18 -30.74 5.53 27.28
C GLY A 18 -31.10 6.90 27.84
N SER A 19 -30.46 7.29 28.94
CA SER A 19 -30.40 8.71 29.29
C SER A 19 -29.78 9.44 28.10
N VAL A 20 -30.58 10.22 27.39
CA VAL A 20 -30.08 11.06 26.30
C VAL A 20 -29.30 12.19 26.94
N SER A 21 -27.99 12.01 27.06
CA SER A 21 -27.09 13.11 27.42
C SER A 21 -27.08 14.08 26.24
N SER A 22 -27.57 15.29 26.46
CA SER A 22 -27.46 16.35 25.46
C SER A 22 -25.99 16.67 25.25
N LEU A 23 -25.47 16.37 24.06
CA LEU A 23 -24.13 16.79 23.69
C LEU A 23 -24.14 18.29 23.44
N ASN A 24 -23.18 19.00 24.03
CA ASN A 24 -22.98 20.41 23.72
C ASN A 24 -22.31 20.56 22.33
N LEU A 25 -22.32 21.78 21.79
CA LEU A 25 -21.75 22.05 20.46
C LEU A 25 -20.26 21.66 20.39
N PHE A 26 -19.51 21.88 21.48
CA PHE A 26 -18.10 21.53 21.56
C PHE A 26 -17.85 20.02 21.48
N GLU A 27 -18.64 19.21 22.19
CA GLU A 27 -18.57 17.75 22.14
C GLU A 27 -18.94 17.22 20.75
N PHE A 28 -19.94 17.82 20.09
CA PHE A 28 -20.24 17.50 18.69
C PHE A 28 -19.07 17.79 17.75
N PHE A 29 -18.38 18.92 17.94
CA PHE A 29 -17.17 19.24 17.16
C PHE A 29 -16.05 18.22 17.42
N LEU A 30 -15.82 17.83 18.67
CA LEU A 30 -14.82 16.81 19.00
C LEU A 30 -15.15 15.47 18.36
N ILE A 31 -16.40 15.01 18.45
CA ILE A 31 -16.83 13.76 17.84
C ILE A 31 -16.66 13.82 16.32
N LYS A 32 -17.07 14.92 15.69
CA LYS A 32 -16.93 15.12 14.23
C LYS A 32 -15.45 15.06 13.80
N THR A 33 -14.58 15.81 14.48
CA THR A 33 -13.16 15.87 14.14
C THR A 33 -12.48 14.54 14.40
N GLY A 34 -12.75 13.90 15.53
CA GLY A 34 -12.22 12.58 15.87
C GLY A 34 -12.67 11.50 14.88
N ALA A 35 -13.95 11.49 14.51
CA ALA A 35 -14.48 10.54 13.53
C ALA A 35 -13.85 10.74 12.13
N ALA A 36 -13.68 11.99 11.68
CA ALA A 36 -13.02 12.29 10.42
C ALA A 36 -11.55 11.82 10.43
N MET A 37 -10.82 12.09 11.51
CA MET A 37 -9.42 11.68 11.65
C MET A 37 -9.26 10.15 11.63
N VAL A 38 -10.12 9.42 12.38
CA VAL A 38 -10.09 7.95 12.39
C VAL A 38 -10.44 7.39 11.03
N TYR A 39 -11.42 7.98 10.34
CA TYR A 39 -11.80 7.58 8.98
C TYR A 39 -10.62 7.77 8.01
N ASP A 40 -9.98 8.94 8.02
CA ASP A 40 -8.84 9.22 7.15
C ASP A 40 -7.67 8.26 7.42
N GLN A 41 -7.37 7.97 8.68
CA GLN A 41 -6.33 7.01 9.05
C GLN A 41 -6.65 5.58 8.62
N TYR A 42 -7.91 5.15 8.74
CA TYR A 42 -8.33 3.81 8.32
C TYR A 42 -8.14 3.60 6.81
N PHE A 43 -8.35 4.65 6.01
CA PHE A 43 -8.19 4.59 4.55
C PHE A 43 -6.82 5.06 4.05
N ASP A 44 -5.90 5.42 4.94
CA ASP A 44 -4.57 5.83 4.54
C ASP A 44 -3.77 4.64 4.00
N LYS A 45 -3.47 4.68 2.70
CA LYS A 45 -2.65 3.69 2.00
C LYS A 45 -1.21 4.14 1.83
N SER A 46 -0.79 5.21 2.51
CA SER A 46 0.57 5.78 2.44
C SER A 46 1.67 4.73 2.67
N LEU A 47 1.48 3.77 3.58
CA LEU A 47 2.45 2.68 3.80
C LEU A 47 2.52 1.64 2.67
N ASN A 48 1.48 1.53 1.84
CA ASN A 48 1.46 0.61 0.69
C ASN A 48 2.01 1.27 -0.58
N TYR A 49 2.48 2.52 -0.49
CA TYR A 49 3.11 3.20 -1.60
C TYR A 49 4.55 2.72 -1.76
N GLU A 50 4.73 1.69 -2.59
CA GLU A 50 6.06 1.30 -3.05
C GLU A 50 6.54 2.31 -4.11
N SER A 51 7.62 3.03 -3.80
CA SER A 51 8.21 3.98 -4.73
C SER A 51 8.73 3.26 -5.98
N ASP A 52 8.72 3.94 -7.13
CA ASP A 52 9.25 3.36 -8.37
C ASP A 52 10.75 3.02 -8.26
N LEU A 53 11.47 3.72 -7.39
CA LEU A 53 12.86 3.41 -7.06
C LEU A 53 12.97 2.10 -6.27
N SER A 54 12.08 1.86 -5.29
CA SER A 54 12.01 0.58 -4.56
C SER A 54 11.74 -0.60 -5.51
N LYS A 55 10.80 -0.43 -6.46
CA LYS A 55 10.50 -1.46 -7.48
C LYS A 55 11.71 -1.77 -8.35
N LYS A 56 12.41 -0.73 -8.82
CA LYS A 56 13.63 -0.90 -9.64
C LYS A 56 14.73 -1.60 -8.86
N ASN A 57 14.96 -1.20 -7.61
CA ASN A 57 15.96 -1.82 -6.75
C ASN A 57 15.66 -3.30 -6.48
N LYS A 58 14.38 -3.66 -6.29
CA LYS A 58 13.96 -5.05 -6.10
C LYS A 58 14.20 -5.93 -7.34
N ILE A 59 13.94 -5.39 -8.53
CA ILE A 59 14.24 -6.09 -9.79
C ILE A 59 15.75 -6.29 -9.94
N LEU A 60 16.52 -5.23 -9.68
CA LEU A 60 17.97 -5.25 -9.79
C LEU A 60 18.61 -6.21 -8.78
N SER A 61 18.16 -6.19 -7.52
CA SER A 61 18.64 -7.12 -6.48
C SER A 61 18.34 -8.57 -6.83
N ASN A 62 17.15 -8.86 -7.37
CA ASN A 62 16.79 -10.20 -7.81
C ASN A 62 17.62 -10.65 -9.02
N PHE A 63 17.97 -9.73 -9.93
CA PHE A 63 18.87 -10.03 -11.05
C PHE A 63 20.28 -10.39 -10.54
N TYR A 64 20.85 -9.57 -9.65
CA TYR A 64 22.18 -9.83 -9.08
C TYR A 64 22.23 -11.11 -8.25
N GLN A 65 21.21 -11.40 -7.44
CA GLN A 65 21.16 -12.62 -6.62
C GLN A 65 21.04 -13.91 -7.45
N ASN A 66 20.37 -13.86 -8.61
CA ASN A 66 20.25 -15.01 -9.50
C ASN A 66 21.39 -15.10 -10.53
N LYS A 67 22.33 -14.15 -10.52
CA LYS A 67 23.50 -14.16 -11.40
C LYS A 67 24.56 -15.09 -10.82
N SER A 68 24.43 -16.40 -11.07
CA SER A 68 25.52 -17.34 -10.87
C SER A 68 25.54 -18.38 -11.97
N GLN A 69 26.21 -18.05 -13.08
CA GLN A 69 26.72 -19.01 -14.06
C GLN A 69 27.97 -18.42 -14.73
N ASP A 70 29.00 -19.25 -14.92
CA ASP A 70 30.11 -18.95 -15.82
C ASP A 70 29.56 -18.68 -17.23
N ILE A 71 29.64 -17.42 -17.66
CA ILE A 71 29.13 -16.98 -18.95
C ILE A 71 30.19 -17.29 -20.00
N THR A 72 30.00 -18.38 -20.74
CA THR A 72 30.82 -18.63 -21.94
C THR A 72 30.59 -17.52 -22.98
N PHE A 73 31.61 -17.18 -23.79
CA PHE A 73 31.52 -16.11 -24.79
C PHE A 73 30.27 -16.21 -25.70
N ARG A 74 29.90 -17.43 -26.09
CA ARG A 74 28.70 -17.68 -26.91
C ARG A 74 27.39 -17.38 -26.16
N SER A 75 27.37 -17.61 -24.85
CA SER A 75 26.22 -17.24 -24.02
C SER A 75 26.12 -15.73 -23.81
N PHE A 76 27.25 -15.00 -23.75
CA PHE A 76 27.26 -13.53 -23.65
C PHE A 76 26.62 -12.85 -24.87
N GLU A 77 27.00 -13.24 -26.08
CA GLU A 77 26.44 -12.67 -27.32
C GLU A 77 24.93 -12.93 -27.47
N SER A 78 24.42 -13.99 -26.84
CA SER A 78 22.99 -14.33 -26.85
C SER A 78 22.15 -13.53 -25.85
N LEU A 79 22.77 -12.79 -24.94
CA LEU A 79 22.04 -11.97 -23.96
C LEU A 79 21.47 -10.70 -24.59
N PRO A 80 20.36 -10.16 -24.06
CA PRO A 80 19.90 -8.82 -24.39
C PRO A 80 21.00 -7.77 -24.16
N ILE A 81 21.05 -6.75 -25.01
CA ILE A 81 22.12 -5.75 -25.02
C ILE A 81 22.30 -5.04 -23.66
N GLN A 82 21.21 -4.88 -22.90
CA GLN A 82 21.26 -4.28 -21.56
C GLN A 82 22.05 -5.16 -20.58
N GLN A 83 21.93 -6.48 -20.67
CA GLN A 83 22.67 -7.41 -19.83
C GLN A 83 24.13 -7.51 -20.26
N GLN A 84 24.40 -7.43 -21.57
CA GLN A 84 25.77 -7.36 -22.10
C GLN A 84 26.51 -6.12 -21.57
N MET A 85 25.88 -4.94 -21.61
CA MET A 85 26.48 -3.70 -21.10
C MET A 85 26.77 -3.76 -19.60
N LEU A 86 25.86 -4.29 -18.79
CA LEU A 86 26.06 -4.43 -17.34
C LEU A 86 27.26 -5.35 -17.01
N ILE A 87 27.45 -6.43 -17.76
CA ILE A 87 28.60 -7.32 -17.59
C ILE A 87 29.90 -6.60 -17.98
N ILE A 88 29.90 -5.81 -19.05
CA ILE A 88 31.08 -5.02 -19.47
C ILE A 88 31.45 -3.98 -18.40
N GLU A 89 30.47 -3.26 -17.85
CA GLU A 89 30.68 -2.29 -16.77
C GLU A 89 31.30 -2.94 -15.53
N GLU A 90 30.82 -4.12 -15.15
CA GLU A 90 31.32 -4.85 -13.99
C GLU A 90 32.75 -5.37 -14.21
N ILE A 91 33.08 -5.87 -15.40
CA ILE A 91 34.45 -6.24 -15.77
C ILE A 91 35.37 -5.01 -15.71
N ASN A 92 34.91 -3.85 -16.20
CA ASN A 92 35.69 -2.62 -16.16
C ASN A 92 35.89 -2.10 -14.72
N TYR A 93 34.90 -2.30 -13.84
CA TYR A 93 35.00 -1.96 -12.42
C TYR A 93 36.00 -2.86 -11.68
N LEU A 94 36.02 -4.17 -11.97
CA LEU A 94 36.95 -5.11 -11.32
C LEU A 94 38.41 -4.94 -11.76
N ASN A 95 38.65 -4.38 -12.95
CA ASN A 95 39.98 -4.17 -13.51
C ASN A 95 40.61 -2.80 -13.17
N ASN A 96 39.88 -1.92 -12.48
CA ASN A 96 40.38 -0.64 -11.95
C ASN A 96 40.39 -0.65 -10.42
#